data_AF-A0A956XXR9-F1
#
_entry.id   AF-A0A956XXR9-F1
#
_cell.length_a   1.000
_cell.length_b   1.000
_cell.length_c   1.000
_cell.angle_alpha   90.00
_cell.angle_beta   90.00
_cell.angle_gamma   90.00
#
_symmetry.space_group_name_H-M   'P 1'
#
loop_
_entity.id
_entity.type
_entity.pdbx_description
1 polymer ?
#
loop_
_entity_poly.entity_id
_entity_poly.type
_entity_poly.pdbx_seq_one_letter_code
_entity_poly.pdbx_strand_id
1 'polypeptide(L)' 'PNAQNAAPGTADLCFIVSTPIEQVYAHLMAQNVPLISEIVPRTGANGPIRSIYFRDPDGNLIELSVYEDDNN' A
#
# COMPACT_ATOMS: atom_id res chain seq x y z
N PRO A 1 -0.51 25.44 -0.77
CA PRO A 1 0.26 24.48 0.06
C PRO A 1 -0.49 24.16 1.36
N ASN A 2 -1.20 23.02 1.40
CA ASN A 2 -2.00 22.60 2.56
C ASN A 2 -1.20 21.79 3.60
N ALA A 3 0.09 21.57 3.36
CA ALA A 3 0.96 20.75 4.20
C ALA A 3 1.17 21.31 5.62
N GLN A 4 1.02 22.63 5.83
CA GLN A 4 1.24 23.25 7.14
C GLN A 4 0.15 22.90 8.18
N ASN A 5 -1.02 22.43 7.75
CA ASN A 5 -2.12 22.04 8.63
C ASN A 5 -2.35 20.51 8.67
N ALA A 6 -1.48 19.72 8.04
CA ALA A 6 -1.60 18.27 8.05
C ALA A 6 -1.27 17.74 9.46
N ALA A 7 -2.19 16.99 10.06
CA ALA A 7 -1.94 16.30 11.31
C ALA A 7 -1.28 14.94 11.02
N PRO A 8 -0.37 14.45 11.88
CA PRO A 8 0.14 13.08 11.79
C PRO A 8 -1.01 12.07 11.82
N GLY A 9 -0.91 11.01 11.01
CA GLY A 9 -1.84 9.89 11.02
C GLY A 9 -3.13 10.09 10.22
N THR A 10 -3.30 11.24 9.55
CA THR A 10 -4.51 11.53 8.75
C THR A 10 -4.33 11.26 7.26
N ALA A 11 -3.12 10.92 6.81
CA ALA A 11 -2.89 10.62 5.40
C ALA A 11 -3.37 9.21 5.05
N ASP A 12 -3.95 9.09 3.86
CA ASP A 12 -4.30 7.83 3.20
C ASP A 12 -3.62 7.85 1.83
N LEU A 13 -2.59 7.03 1.65
CA LEU A 13 -1.64 7.10 0.54
C LEU A 13 -1.58 5.76 -0.18
N CYS A 14 -1.77 5.79 -1.50
CA CYS A 14 -1.59 4.64 -2.37
C CYS A 14 -0.32 4.80 -3.21
N PHE A 15 0.60 3.85 -3.09
CA PHE A 15 1.81 3.76 -3.90
C PHE A 15 1.74 2.56 -4.84
N ILE A 16 1.98 2.80 -6.12
CA ILE A 16 2.15 1.74 -7.11
C ILE A 16 3.60 1.28 -7.10
N VAL A 17 3.83 -0.01 -6.90
CA VAL A 17 5.16 -0.63 -6.89
C VAL A 17 5.30 -1.56 -8.09
N SER A 18 6.53 -1.68 -8.62
CA SER A 18 6.85 -2.60 -9.71
C SER A 18 7.21 -4.01 -9.23
N THR A 19 7.50 -4.17 -7.94
CA THR A 19 7.81 -5.45 -7.32
C THR A 19 6.53 -6.28 -7.17
N PRO A 20 6.55 -7.60 -7.47
CA PRO A 20 5.38 -8.46 -7.26
C PRO A 20 4.86 -8.39 -5.82
N ILE A 21 3.54 -8.31 -5.69
CA ILE A 21 2.87 -8.00 -4.42
C ILE A 21 3.14 -9.06 -3.34
N GLU A 22 3.38 -10.32 -3.72
CA GLU A 22 3.78 -11.40 -2.82
C GLU A 22 5.18 -11.18 -2.23
N GLN A 23 6.11 -10.66 -3.03
CA GLN A 23 7.46 -10.35 -2.55
C GLN A 23 7.43 -9.16 -1.60
N VAL A 24 6.57 -8.17 -1.88
CA VAL A 24 6.32 -7.05 -0.97
C VAL A 24 5.74 -7.55 0.36
N TYR A 25 4.70 -8.39 0.30
CA TYR A 25 4.10 -9.01 1.48
C TYR A 25 5.14 -9.77 2.33
N ALA A 26 5.92 -10.65 1.69
CA ALA A 26 6.96 -11.43 2.37
C ALA A 26 8.04 -10.53 2.99
N HIS A 27 8.44 -9.47 2.30
CA HIS A 27 9.39 -8.50 2.81
C HIS A 27 8.86 -7.79 4.06
N LEU A 28 7.63 -7.28 4.02
CA LEU A 28 7.01 -6.59 5.16
C LEU A 28 6.85 -7.52 6.37
N MET A 29 6.43 -8.77 6.15
CA MET A 29 6.38 -9.79 7.19
C MET A 29 7.75 -10.07 7.80
N ALA A 30 8.80 -10.21 6.97
CA ALA A 30 10.17 -10.41 7.44
C ALA A 30 10.70 -9.21 8.26
N GLN A 31 10.20 -8.00 7.98
CA GLN A 31 10.49 -6.79 8.75
C GLN A 31 9.60 -6.61 9.99
N ASN A 32 8.70 -7.57 10.27
CA ASN A 32 7.72 -7.50 11.37
C ASN A 32 6.81 -6.26 11.30
N VAL A 33 6.48 -5.80 10.10
CA VAL A 33 5.51 -4.71 9.90
C VAL A 33 4.10 -5.25 10.18
N PRO A 34 3.32 -4.65 11.10
CA PRO A 34 1.96 -5.08 11.36
C PRO A 34 1.06 -4.76 10.16
N LEU A 35 0.71 -5.79 9.41
CA LEU A 35 -0.21 -5.67 8.28
C LEU A 35 -1.65 -5.56 8.79
N ILE A 36 -2.43 -4.65 8.20
CA ILE A 36 -3.86 -4.49 8.46
C ILE A 36 -4.66 -5.55 7.70
N SER A 37 -4.16 -5.98 6.55
CA SER A 37 -4.78 -7.01 5.72
C SER A 37 -3.74 -7.90 5.04
N GLU A 38 -4.20 -9.07 4.62
CA GLU A 38 -3.55 -9.85 3.56
C GLU A 38 -3.63 -9.12 2.21
N ILE A 39 -3.12 -9.74 1.16
CA ILE A 39 -3.20 -9.20 -0.21
C ILE A 39 -4.66 -9.26 -0.68
N VAL A 40 -5.21 -8.12 -1.09
CA VAL A 40 -6.63 -7.99 -1.46
C VAL A 40 -6.81 -7.28 -2.80
N PRO A 41 -7.81 -7.68 -3.62
CA PRO A 41 -8.11 -6.97 -4.86
C PRO A 41 -8.75 -5.60 -4.57
N ARG A 42 -8.43 -4.61 -5.41
CA ARG A 42 -8.91 -3.23 -5.34
C ARG A 42 -9.04 -2.62 -6.73
N THR A 43 -9.63 -1.44 -6.79
CA THR A 43 -9.75 -0.64 -8.00
C THR A 43 -8.74 0.50 -7.94
N GLY A 44 -7.70 0.43 -8.77
CA GLY A 44 -6.78 1.53 -8.99
C GLY A 44 -7.31 2.55 -9.98
N ALA A 45 -6.58 3.66 -10.11
CA ALA A 45 -6.95 4.73 -11.02
C ALA A 45 -7.04 4.26 -12.49
N ASN A 46 -6.25 3.27 -12.88
CA ASN A 46 -6.14 2.80 -14.27
C ASN A 46 -6.70 1.37 -14.49
N GLY A 47 -7.28 0.73 -13.48
CA GLY A 47 -7.74 -0.66 -13.57
C GLY A 47 -7.62 -1.45 -12.27
N PRO A 48 -7.86 -2.77 -12.30
CA PRO A 48 -7.71 -3.65 -11.14
C PRO A 48 -6.28 -3.64 -10.61
N ILE A 49 -6.16 -3.56 -9.28
CA ILE A 49 -4.89 -3.66 -8.55
C ILE A 49 -5.02 -4.68 -7.43
N ARG A 50 -3.89 -5.19 -6.98
CA ARG A 50 -3.78 -5.95 -5.72
C ARG A 50 -3.02 -5.14 -4.71
N SER A 51 -3.59 -5.01 -3.51
CA SER A 51 -3.11 -4.07 -2.48
C SER A 51 -2.82 -4.76 -1.15
N ILE A 52 -1.91 -4.19 -0.38
CA ILE A 52 -1.65 -4.50 1.03
C ILE A 52 -1.69 -3.21 1.83
N TYR A 53 -2.18 -3.27 3.06
CA TYR A 53 -2.35 -2.11 3.92
C TYR A 53 -1.55 -2.26 5.22
N PHE A 54 -0.90 -1.18 5.64
CA PHE A 54 -0.26 -1.07 6.95
C PHE A 54 -0.27 0.38 7.43
N ARG A 55 0.18 0.60 8.67
CA ARG A 55 0.39 1.95 9.21
C ARG A 55 1.87 2.28 9.28
N ASP A 56 2.22 3.50 8.91
CA ASP A 56 3.54 4.04 9.22
C ASP A 56 3.63 4.43 10.72
N PRO A 57 4.81 4.84 11.21
CA PRO A 57 4.98 5.23 12.62
C PRO A 57 4.10 6.41 13.07
N ASP A 58 3.70 7.28 12.14
CA ASP A 58 2.80 8.41 12.42
C ASP A 58 1.32 7.99 12.40
N GLY A 59 1.04 6.74 12.02
CA GLY A 59 -0.30 6.17 11.97
C GLY A 59 -1.01 6.39 10.63
N ASN A 60 -0.34 6.91 9.60
CA ASN A 60 -0.93 7.12 8.29
C ASN A 60 -1.30 5.76 7.67
N LEU A 61 -2.38 5.73 6.90
CA LEU A 61 -2.74 4.53 6.14
C LEU A 61 -1.89 4.49 4.88
N ILE A 62 -1.07 3.44 4.77
CA ILE A 62 -0.25 3.18 3.59
C ILE A 62 -0.83 1.98 2.86
N GLU A 63 -1.16 2.20 1.59
CA GLU A 63 -1.53 1.18 0.63
C GLU A 63 -0.37 0.99 -0.37
N LEU A 64 0.14 -0.23 -0.47
CA LEU A 64 1.06 -0.62 -1.54
C LEU A 64 0.33 -1.51 -2.53
N SER A 65 0.38 -1.15 -3.80
CA SER A 65 -0.43 -1.82 -4.82
C SER A 65 0.36 -2.11 -6.09
N VAL A 66 -0.04 -3.18 -6.78
CA VAL A 66 0.48 -3.57 -8.10
C VAL A 66 -0.70 -3.68 -9.05
N TYR A 67 -0.59 -3.13 -10.26
CA TYR A 67 -1.57 -3.37 -11.31
C TYR A 67 -1.53 -4.82 -11.76
N GLU A 68 -2.71 -5.41 -11.92
CA GLU A 68 -2.84 -6.68 -12.63
C GLU A 68 -2.70 -6.41 -14.12
N ASP A 69 -1.49 -6.06 -14.55
CA ASP A 69 -1.17 -5.94 -15.97
C ASP A 69 -1.03 -7.37 -16.51
N ASP A 70 -1.95 -7.75 -17.39
CA ASP A 70 -2.02 -9.01 -18.13
C ASP A 70 -0.77 -9.15 -19.02
N ASN A 71 0.38 -9.48 -18.42
CA ASN A 71 1.60 -9.82 -19.13
C ASN A 71 2.00 -11.26 -18.80
N ASN A 72 1.26 -12.20 -19.40
CA ASN A 72 1.86 -13.41 -19.95
C ASN A 72 1.68 -13.45 -21.47
#